data_AF-A0A5C7JH80-F1
#
_entry.id   AF-A0A5C7JH80-F1
#
_cell.length_a   1.000
_cell.length_b   1.000
_cell.length_c   1.000
_cell.angle_alpha   90.00
_cell.angle_beta   90.00
_cell.angle_gamma   90.00
#
_symmetry.space_group_name_H-M   'P 1'
#
loop_
_entity.id
_entity.type
_entity.pdbx_description
1 polymer ?
#
loop_
_entity_poly.entity_id
_entity_poly.type
_entity_poly.pdbx_seq_one_letter_code
_entity_poly.pdbx_strand_id
1 'polypeptide(L)'
;MTEFLVANMAPVMFAALVLFLLFGYPVAFALAANGLLFAFVGIELGLLEPALLQALPERVPGDRTSKTLMSSPLSSFMVLNL
;
A
#
# COMPACT_ATOMS: atom_id res chain seq x y z
N MET A 1 3.36 -22.05 16.80
CA MET A 1 2.57 -21.81 15.57
C MET A 1 2.70 -20.37 15.06
N THR A 2 2.68 -19.36 15.93
CA THR A 2 2.95 -17.95 15.58
C THR A 2 4.35 -17.71 15.01
N GLU A 3 5.38 -18.42 15.50
CA GLU A 3 6.75 -18.32 14.97
C GLU A 3 6.90 -18.73 13.50
N PHE A 4 6.12 -19.70 13.02
CA PHE A 4 6.15 -20.11 11.61
C PHE A 4 5.57 -19.03 10.69
N LEU A 5 4.58 -18.29 11.21
CA LEU A 5 3.97 -17.15 10.52
C LEU A 5 4.93 -15.95 10.46
N VAL A 6 5.69 -15.74 11.54
CA VAL A 6 6.74 -14.73 11.62
C VAL A 6 7.91 -15.08 10.67
N ALA A 7 8.35 -16.34 10.65
CA ALA A 7 9.41 -16.81 9.77
C ALA A 7 9.04 -16.70 8.27
N ASN A 8 7.76 -16.79 7.93
CA ASN A 8 7.24 -16.71 6.57
C ASN A 8 6.42 -15.45 6.29
N MET A 9 6.63 -14.38 7.06
CA MET A 9 5.80 -13.17 6.94
C MET A 9 5.93 -12.52 5.55
N ALA A 10 7.14 -12.46 5.00
CA ALA A 10 7.41 -11.86 3.69
C ALA A 10 6.68 -12.58 2.53
N PRO A 11 6.76 -13.92 2.36
CA PRO A 11 6.02 -14.60 1.30
C PRO A 11 4.50 -14.55 1.50
N VAL A 12 4.01 -14.50 2.75
CA VAL A 12 2.57 -14.38 3.04
C VAL A 12 2.03 -13.00 2.61
N MET A 13 2.77 -11.92 2.88
CA MET A 13 2.44 -10.56 2.41
C MET A 13 2.37 -10.46 0.88
N PHE A 14 3.30 -11.13 0.21
CA PHE A 14 3.36 -11.16 -1.25
C PHE A 14 2.22 -11.98 -1.85
N ALA A 15 1.94 -13.16 -1.32
CA ALA A 15 0.83 -14.00 -1.78
C ALA A 15 -0.53 -13.30 -1.61
N ALA A 16 -0.75 -12.62 -0.47
CA ALA A 16 -1.94 -11.83 -0.24
C ALA A 16 -2.10 -10.70 -1.26
N LEU A 17 -1.01 -10.01 -1.60
CA LEU A 17 -1.00 -8.99 -2.65
C LEU A 17 -1.41 -9.58 -4.00
N VAL A 18 -0.81 -10.70 -4.42
CA VAL A 18 -1.11 -11.38 -5.69
C VAL A 18 -2.59 -11.76 -5.78
N LEU A 19 -3.20 -12.21 -4.68
CA LEU A 19 -4.64 -12.49 -4.63
C LEU A 19 -5.47 -11.22 -4.86
N PHE A 20 -5.12 -10.09 -4.24
CA PHE A 20 -5.80 -8.81 -4.48
C PHE A 20 -5.65 -8.31 -5.93
N LEU A 21 -4.48 -8.52 -6.54
CA LEU A 21 -4.23 -8.20 -7.94
C LEU A 21 -5.10 -9.04 -8.89
N LEU A 22 -5.34 -10.32 -8.58
CA LEU A 22 -6.19 -11.20 -9.39
C LEU A 22 -7.65 -10.73 -9.49
N PHE A 23 -8.15 -10.00 -8.49
CA PHE A 23 -9.49 -9.41 -8.50
C PHE A 23 -9.62 -8.18 -9.42
N GLY A 24 -8.55 -7.74 -10.08
CA GLY A 24 -8.58 -6.64 -11.06
C GLY A 24 -8.74 -5.25 -10.46
N TYR A 25 -8.58 -5.10 -9.13
CA TYR A 25 -8.58 -3.79 -8.49
C TYR A 25 -7.31 -3.00 -8.88
N PRO A 26 -7.40 -1.67 -9.03
CA PRO A 26 -6.24 -0.82 -9.26
C PRO A 26 -5.15 -1.07 -8.21
N VAL A 27 -3.94 -1.39 -8.69
CA VAL A 27 -2.77 -1.84 -7.90
C VAL A 27 -2.48 -0.96 -6.69
N ALA A 28 -2.62 0.36 -6.83
CA ALA A 28 -2.34 1.29 -5.75
C ALA A 28 -3.22 1.06 -4.52
N PHE A 29 -4.51 0.74 -4.71
CA PHE A 29 -5.44 0.47 -3.61
C PHE A 29 -5.20 -0.91 -2.98
N ALA A 30 -4.91 -1.92 -3.80
CA ALA A 30 -4.54 -3.25 -3.33
C ALA A 30 -3.26 -3.21 -2.46
N LEU A 31 -2.25 -2.47 -2.90
CA LEU A 31 -0.99 -2.30 -2.18
C LEU A 31 -1.19 -1.53 -0.86
N ALA A 32 -1.99 -0.46 -0.87
CA ALA A 32 -2.31 0.33 0.33
C ALA A 32 -3.10 -0.50 1.36
N ALA A 33 -4.12 -1.23 0.93
CA ALA A 33 -4.93 -2.08 1.80
C ALA A 33 -4.11 -3.24 2.39
N ASN A 34 -3.31 -3.93 1.57
CA ASN A 34 -2.43 -5.00 2.02
C ASN A 34 -1.36 -4.46 2.98
N GLY A 35 -0.77 -3.30 2.69
CA GLY A 35 0.19 -2.63 3.58
C GLY A 35 -0.41 -2.26 4.93
N LEU A 36 -1.64 -1.72 4.97
CA LEU A 36 -2.33 -1.38 6.22
C LEU A 36 -2.74 -2.63 7.02
N LEU A 37 -3.25 -3.67 6.35
CA LEU A 37 -3.61 -4.95 6.99
C LEU A 37 -2.41 -5.58 7.68
N PHE A 38 -1.29 -5.69 6.96
CA PHE A 38 -0.08 -6.30 7.51
C PHE A 38 0.66 -5.40 8.51
N ALA A 39 0.52 -4.08 8.42
CA ALA A 39 1.01 -3.19 9.47
C ALA A 39 0.24 -3.39 10.78
N PHE A 40 -1.08 -3.57 10.73
CA PHE A 40 -1.88 -3.89 11.90
C PHE A 40 -1.50 -5.26 12.50
N VAL A 41 -1.42 -6.29 11.65
CA VAL A 41 -1.00 -7.65 12.08
C VAL A 41 0.43 -7.65 12.64
N GLY A 42 1.34 -6.88 12.06
CA GLY A 42 2.72 -6.77 12.53
C GLY A 42 2.85 -6.04 13.87
N ILE A 43 1.96 -5.11 14.20
CA ILE A 43 1.90 -4.47 15.52
C ILE A 43 1.38 -5.45 16.57
N GLU A 44 0.33 -6.21 16.26
CA GLU A 44 -0.21 -7.24 17.17
C GLU A 44 0.79 -8.39 17.43
N LEU A 45 1.61 -8.73 16.43
CA LEU A 45 2.67 -9.73 16.58
C LEU A 45 3.96 -9.18 17.24
N GLY A 46 4.00 -7.88 17.56
CA GLY A 46 5.19 -7.22 18.14
C GLY A 46 6.39 -7.08 17.19
N LEU A 47 6.18 -7.27 15.88
CA LEU A 47 7.21 -7.14 14.85
C LEU A 47 7.40 -5.70 14.36
N LEU A 48 6.38 -4.85 14.48
CA LEU A 48 6.41 -3.45 14.07
C LEU A 48 6.07 -2.51 15.22
N GLU A 49 6.87 -1.46 15.36
CA GLU A 49 6.63 -0.38 16.31
C GLU A 49 5.45 0.49 15.80
N PRO A 50 4.43 0.80 16.63
CA PRO A 50 3.30 1.64 16.23
C PRO A 50 3.71 3.06 15.80
N ALA A 51 4.90 3.52 16.20
CA ALA A 51 5.49 4.77 15.71
C ALA A 51 5.71 4.79 14.19
N LEU A 52 5.91 3.62 13.56
CA LEU A 52 6.04 3.52 12.10
C LEU A 52 4.76 3.90 11.37
N LEU A 53 3.57 3.63 11.95
CA LEU A 53 2.29 4.09 11.40
C LEU A 53 2.13 5.60 11.49
N GLN A 54 2.66 6.25 12.53
CA GLN A 54 2.61 7.71 12.68
C GLN A 54 3.53 8.43 11.68
N ALA A 55 4.62 7.77 11.31
CA ALA A 55 5.51 8.26 10.26
C ALA A 55 5.00 7.93 8.83
N LEU A 56 3.93 7.13 8.66
CA LEU A 56 3.32 6.92 7.34
C LEU A 56 2.70 8.22 6.77
N PRO A 57 1.86 8.98 7.50
CA PRO A 57 1.36 10.28 7.05
C PRO A 57 2.48 11.26 6.66
N GLU A 58 3.59 11.24 7.40
CA GLU A 58 4.74 12.13 7.13
C GLU A 58 5.54 11.70 5.89
N ARG A 59 5.50 10.41 5.55
CA ARG A 59 6.21 9.81 4.40
C ARG A 59 5.36 9.66 3.15
N VAL A 60 4.04 9.83 3.24
CA VAL A 60 3.18 10.08 2.07
C VAL A 60 3.35 11.56 1.78
N PRO A 61 4.29 11.96 0.90
CA PRO A 61 4.59 13.37 0.71
C PRO A 61 3.29 14.12 0.43
N GLY A 62 3.00 15.08 1.31
CA GLY A 62 2.10 16.18 1.04
C GLY A 62 2.70 17.06 -0.04
N ASP A 63 2.97 16.50 -1.22
CA ASP A 63 3.40 17.23 -2.40
C ASP A 63 2.17 17.93 -3.00
N ARG A 64 1.69 18.90 -2.22
CA ARG A 64 1.18 20.14 -2.75
C ARG A 64 2.32 20.73 -3.56
N THR A 65 2.18 20.72 -4.89
CA THR A 65 2.96 21.46 -5.92
C THR A 65 3.96 20.73 -6.81
N SER A 66 3.98 19.39 -6.89
CA SER A 66 4.70 18.76 -8.02
C SER A 66 3.78 18.54 -9.22
N LYS A 67 4.14 19.15 -10.36
CA LYS A 67 3.48 19.08 -11.69
C LYS A 67 3.33 17.65 -12.28
N THR A 68 3.51 16.61 -11.47
CA THR A 68 3.44 15.20 -11.87
C THR A 68 2.04 14.60 -11.75
N LEU A 69 1.15 15.15 -10.91
CA LEU A 69 -0.28 14.77 -10.91
C LEU A 69 -1.03 15.18 -12.19
N MET A 70 -0.42 15.99 -13.07
CA MET A 70 -0.91 16.28 -14.42
C MET A 70 -0.49 15.21 -15.46
N SER A 71 0.34 14.23 -15.08
CA SER A 71 0.96 13.27 -16.02
C SER A 71 0.54 11.81 -15.85
N SER A 72 -0.37 11.51 -14.91
CA SER A 72 -1.00 10.18 -14.92
C SER A 72 -1.69 10.01 -16.29
N PRO A 73 -1.45 8.92 -17.05
CA PRO A 73 -1.92 8.77 -18.44
C PRO A 73 -3.44 8.91 -18.61
N LEU A 74 -4.22 8.91 -17.52
CA LEU A 74 -5.66 9.19 -17.52
C LEU A 74 -6.03 10.70 -17.58
N SER A 75 -5.12 11.61 -17.25
CA SER A 75 -5.35 13.08 -17.30
C SER A 75 -5.46 13.60 -18.75
N SER A 76 -4.85 12.89 -19.71
CA SER A 76 -4.94 13.23 -21.13
C SER A 76 -6.33 13.00 -21.75
N PHE A 77 -7.21 12.25 -21.10
CA PHE A 77 -8.59 12.05 -21.59
C PHE A 77 -9.56 13.15 -21.18
N MET A 78 -9.24 13.98 -20.17
CA MET A 78 -10.17 15.03 -19.72
C MET A 78 -10.16 16.29 -20.61
N VAL A 79 -9.09 16.54 -21.37
CA VAL A 79 -9.01 17.68 -22.32
C VAL A 79 -9.49 17.33 -23.73
N LEU A 80 -9.67 16.04 -24.06
CA LEU A 80 -10.16 15.61 -25.38
C LEU A 80 -11.69 15.54 -25.46
N ASN A 81 -12.41 16.07 -24.46
CA ASN A 81 -13.88 16.09 -24.46
C ASN A 81 -14.51 17.37 -23.87
N LEU A 82 -13.82 18.52 -23.98
CA LEU A 82 -14.47 19.82 -23.86
C LEU A 82 -13.98 20.80 -24.93
#